data_AF-A0AAN7SNE8-F1
#
_entry.id   AF-A0AAN7SNE8-F1
#
_cell.length_a   1.000
_cell.length_b   1.000
_cell.length_c   1.000
_cell.angle_alpha   90.00
_cell.angle_beta   90.00
_cell.angle_gamma   90.00
#
_symmetry.space_group_name_H-M   'P 1'
#
loop_
_entity.id
_entity.type
_entity.pdbx_description
1 polymer ?
#
loop_
_entity_poly.entity_id
_entity_poly.type
_entity_poly.pdbx_seq_one_letter_code
_entity_poly.pdbx_strand_id
1 'polypeptide(L)'
;MHHFILNCECVTNKFLYCVATLIRLKIALPGFTFAATILHKMSQTWDIVFWHEESSCDFVPSIWAVDEKKTIYLFPTNVPRSMLLNLIKRCEDPSVSKCRFKEHPATYKKTVNTLQEAEKLIEKAMDTDNFDNNDSEADTDTRSGSSILSEVQSNTRNESSASIPISADSVLEKESIILKELKSVKYEMRAIKQLMSALETKIDLITKKDVNSNVLTSNNFMLPIGDEDGLFRLEQMIRSEDNKKDLIRVLSLVGGESVRQNINNIIKKVLTKDIALKYSLRGKQKKKSFTDLVVYQAILDAVRVSFPNVTDVDINKFIGFALASAGDRSGGRKEREIKS
;
A
#
# COMPACT_ATOMS: atom_id res chain seq x y z
N MET A 1 33.74 -31.94 -26.08
CA MET A 1 32.50 -31.36 -25.56
C MET A 1 32.73 -30.85 -24.13
N HIS A 2 33.65 -29.89 -23.93
CA HIS A 2 33.90 -29.32 -22.59
C HIS A 2 34.74 -28.02 -22.57
N HIS A 3 34.63 -27.11 -23.56
CA HIS A 3 35.45 -25.89 -23.56
C HIS A 3 34.81 -24.61 -24.12
N PHE A 4 33.48 -24.49 -24.13
CA PHE A 4 32.78 -23.34 -24.73
C PHE A 4 31.77 -22.62 -23.84
N ILE A 5 31.93 -22.68 -22.51
CA ILE A 5 31.06 -21.95 -21.55
C ILE A 5 31.93 -21.22 -20.52
N LEU A 6 32.80 -20.31 -20.96
CA LEU A 6 33.45 -19.35 -20.05
C LEU A 6 33.66 -17.94 -20.65
N ASN A 7 33.09 -17.64 -21.83
CA ASN A 7 33.29 -16.34 -22.49
C ASN A 7 32.01 -15.50 -22.68
N CYS A 8 30.86 -15.89 -22.14
CA CYS A 8 29.62 -15.08 -22.26
C CYS A 8 29.45 -14.01 -21.16
N GLU A 9 30.03 -14.17 -19.98
CA GLU A 9 29.89 -13.19 -18.87
C GLU A 9 30.84 -11.98 -19.00
N CYS A 10 31.98 -12.13 -19.67
CA CYS A 10 32.96 -11.05 -19.82
C CYS A 10 32.62 -10.09 -20.98
N VAL A 11 31.92 -10.60 -22.02
CA VAL A 11 31.49 -9.78 -23.17
C VAL A 11 30.26 -8.94 -22.82
N THR A 12 29.34 -9.46 -21.99
CA THR A 12 28.16 -8.73 -21.51
C THR A 12 28.56 -7.58 -20.59
N ASN A 13 29.55 -7.76 -19.72
CA ASN A 13 30.00 -6.68 -18.83
C ASN A 13 30.71 -5.54 -19.57
N LYS A 14 31.55 -5.83 -20.57
CA LYS A 14 32.16 -4.78 -21.42
C LYS A 14 31.14 -4.05 -22.30
N PHE A 15 30.10 -4.75 -22.76
CA PHE A 15 29.01 -4.14 -23.53
C PHE A 15 28.15 -3.23 -22.64
N LEU A 16 27.83 -3.65 -21.41
CA LEU A 16 27.14 -2.80 -20.42
C LEU A 16 27.98 -1.58 -20.03
N TYR A 17 29.29 -1.71 -19.87
CA TYR A 17 30.17 -0.58 -19.53
C TYR A 17 30.28 0.42 -20.69
N CYS A 18 30.37 -0.05 -21.94
CA CYS A 18 30.32 0.81 -23.12
C CYS A 18 28.98 1.55 -23.25
N VAL A 19 27.86 0.88 -22.97
CA VAL A 19 26.51 1.48 -22.99
C VAL A 19 26.35 2.50 -21.86
N ALA A 20 26.84 2.23 -20.66
CA ALA A 20 26.84 3.18 -19.54
C ALA A 20 27.71 4.42 -19.80
N THR A 21 28.85 4.23 -20.49
CA THR A 21 29.72 5.34 -20.91
C THR A 21 29.08 6.20 -22.01
N LEU A 22 28.35 5.57 -22.94
CA LEU A 22 27.57 6.26 -23.97
C LEU A 22 26.36 7.02 -23.40
N ILE A 23 25.72 6.50 -22.34
CA ILE A 23 24.68 7.19 -21.57
C ILE A 23 25.22 8.44 -20.88
N ARG A 24 26.44 8.39 -20.32
CA ARG A 24 27.12 9.57 -19.75
C ARG A 24 27.50 10.63 -20.81
N LEU A 25 27.59 10.27 -22.10
CA LEU A 25 28.01 11.19 -23.18
C LEU A 25 26.87 11.94 -23.89
N LYS A 26 25.59 11.82 -23.46
CA LYS A 26 24.43 12.53 -24.06
C LYS A 26 24.35 12.42 -25.60
N ILE A 27 24.64 11.25 -26.18
CA ILE A 27 24.41 11.03 -27.62
C ILE A 27 22.93 10.68 -27.82
N ALA A 28 22.15 11.66 -28.27
CA ALA A 28 20.74 11.49 -28.59
C ALA A 28 20.58 10.77 -29.94
N LEU A 29 20.25 9.48 -29.91
CA LEU A 29 19.81 8.74 -31.10
C LEU A 29 18.38 8.20 -30.91
N PRO A 30 17.49 8.37 -31.91
CA PRO A 30 16.07 8.01 -31.84
C PRO A 30 15.93 6.49 -31.99
N GLY A 31 16.02 5.80 -30.86
CA GLY A 31 16.02 4.34 -30.74
C GLY A 31 16.62 3.88 -29.41
N PHE A 32 17.41 4.75 -28.79
CA PHE A 32 18.07 4.49 -27.51
C PHE A 32 17.12 4.61 -26.31
N THR A 33 16.04 5.38 -26.40
CA THR A 33 15.06 5.58 -25.32
C THR A 33 14.27 4.32 -24.98
N PHE A 34 13.94 3.50 -25.99
CA PHE A 34 13.22 2.24 -25.78
C PHE A 34 14.11 1.17 -25.16
N ALA A 35 15.35 1.03 -25.64
CA ALA A 35 16.36 0.14 -25.06
C ALA A 35 16.77 0.56 -23.64
N ALA A 36 16.94 1.86 -23.39
CA ALA A 36 17.22 2.40 -22.06
C ALA A 36 16.07 2.16 -21.08
N THR A 37 14.81 2.25 -21.52
CA THR A 37 13.64 1.94 -20.69
C THR A 37 13.55 0.45 -20.37
N ILE A 38 13.86 -0.43 -21.34
CA ILE A 38 13.88 -1.88 -21.12
C ILE A 38 15.06 -2.28 -20.22
N LEU A 39 16.26 -1.71 -20.41
CA LEU A 39 17.42 -1.93 -19.55
C LEU A 39 17.20 -1.41 -18.12
N HIS A 40 16.60 -0.22 -17.97
CA HIS A 40 16.25 0.36 -16.67
C HIS A 40 15.21 -0.49 -15.92
N LYS A 41 14.25 -1.09 -16.65
CA LYS A 41 13.27 -2.03 -16.08
C LYS A 41 13.88 -3.41 -15.77
N MET A 42 15.00 -3.76 -16.40
CA MET A 42 15.75 -5.01 -16.19
C MET A 42 16.81 -4.91 -15.08
N SER A 43 17.03 -3.73 -14.48
CA SER A 43 18.06 -3.51 -13.45
C SER A 43 17.53 -2.99 -12.11
N GLN A 44 16.23 -3.15 -11.82
CA GLN A 44 15.69 -2.78 -10.51
C GLN A 44 16.05 -3.85 -9.48
N THR A 45 16.89 -3.48 -8.52
CA THR A 45 17.27 -4.32 -7.38
C THR A 45 16.98 -3.59 -6.06
N TRP A 46 16.75 -4.37 -5.02
CA TRP A 46 16.51 -3.89 -3.67
C TRP A 46 17.52 -4.49 -2.71
N ASP A 47 18.02 -3.68 -1.78
CA ASP A 47 18.89 -4.08 -0.70
C ASP A 47 18.08 -4.25 0.59
N ILE A 48 18.36 -5.33 1.31
CA ILE A 48 17.86 -5.55 2.67
C ILE A 48 18.81 -4.85 3.64
N VAL A 49 18.28 -3.91 4.42
CA VAL A 49 19.04 -3.03 5.30
C VAL A 49 18.47 -3.06 6.71
N PHE A 50 19.36 -2.90 7.70
CA PHE A 50 19.02 -2.73 9.10
C PHE A 50 19.52 -1.36 9.56
N TRP A 51 18.61 -0.46 9.90
CA TRP A 51 18.93 0.91 10.26
C TRP A 51 19.57 0.97 11.65
N HIS A 52 20.63 1.75 11.81
CA HIS A 52 21.35 1.84 13.10
C HIS A 52 20.56 2.64 14.15
N GLU A 53 19.77 3.63 13.72
CA GLU A 53 19.07 4.57 14.63
C GLU A 53 17.71 4.05 15.13
N GLU A 54 17.08 3.09 14.43
CA GLU A 54 15.68 2.73 14.67
C GLU A 54 15.44 1.25 15.01
N SER A 55 16.50 0.44 15.13
CA SER A 55 16.41 -1.03 15.30
C SER A 55 15.37 -1.68 14.36
N SER A 56 15.21 -1.11 13.17
CA SER A 56 14.21 -1.48 12.20
C SER A 56 14.89 -2.07 10.96
N CYS A 57 14.23 -3.03 10.32
CA CYS A 57 14.67 -3.61 9.06
C CYS A 57 13.72 -3.20 7.94
N ASP A 58 14.29 -2.85 6.79
CA ASP A 58 13.55 -2.44 5.60
C ASP A 58 14.26 -2.93 4.34
N PHE A 59 13.57 -2.83 3.21
CA PHE A 59 14.16 -2.98 1.89
C PHE A 59 14.13 -1.66 1.14
N VAL A 60 15.25 -1.29 0.52
CA VAL A 60 15.40 -0.04 -0.22
C VAL A 60 15.99 -0.29 -1.61
N PRO A 61 15.72 0.54 -2.62
CA PRO A 61 16.38 0.43 -3.92
C PRO A 61 17.90 0.45 -3.75
N SER A 62 18.62 -0.48 -4.40
CA SER A 62 20.10 -0.53 -4.29
C SER A 62 20.78 0.75 -4.78
N ILE A 63 20.10 1.49 -5.68
CA ILE A 63 20.56 2.78 -6.19
C ILE A 63 20.54 3.91 -5.14
N TRP A 64 19.96 3.68 -3.96
CA TRP A 64 19.97 4.64 -2.86
C TRP A 64 21.24 4.52 -2.00
N ALA A 65 22.08 3.51 -2.21
CA ALA A 65 23.37 3.40 -1.53
C ALA A 65 24.28 4.57 -1.95
N VAL A 66 24.85 5.27 -0.98
CA VAL A 66 25.76 6.41 -1.20
C VAL A 66 27.17 5.93 -1.53
N ASP A 67 27.57 4.80 -0.95
CA ASP A 67 28.90 4.24 -1.06
C ASP A 67 28.87 2.80 -1.59
N GLU A 68 29.99 2.34 -2.17
CA GLU A 68 30.12 0.98 -2.70
C GLU A 68 30.10 -0.10 -1.61
N LYS A 69 30.41 0.28 -0.36
CA LYS A 69 30.40 -0.61 0.80
C LYS A 69 29.00 -0.82 1.38
N LYS A 70 28.00 -0.09 0.87
CA LYS A 70 26.61 -0.08 1.32
C LYS A 70 26.47 0.19 2.81
N THR A 71 27.24 1.16 3.31
CA THR A 71 27.19 1.56 4.73
C THR A 71 26.23 2.71 5.01
N ILE A 72 25.92 3.51 3.98
CA ILE A 72 25.03 4.67 4.06
C ILE A 72 24.03 4.64 2.89
N TYR A 73 22.77 4.95 3.19
CA TYR A 73 21.70 5.04 2.21
C TYR A 73 20.99 6.39 2.26
N LEU A 74 20.57 6.89 1.09
CA LEU A 74 19.68 8.04 0.97
C LEU A 74 18.24 7.60 1.24
N PHE A 75 17.63 8.13 2.29
CA PHE A 75 16.25 7.83 2.66
C PHE A 75 15.36 9.09 2.62
N PRO A 76 14.14 9.01 2.06
CA PRO A 76 13.20 10.13 2.04
C PRO A 76 12.79 10.59 3.44
N THR A 77 12.71 11.90 3.64
CA THR A 77 12.25 12.52 4.90
C THR A 77 10.89 13.19 4.73
N ASN A 78 10.06 13.18 5.80
CA ASN A 78 8.74 13.81 5.84
C ASN A 78 7.77 13.36 4.74
N VAL A 79 7.86 12.11 4.30
CA VAL A 79 6.93 11.52 3.33
C VAL A 79 5.99 10.50 3.98
N PRO A 80 4.70 10.49 3.62
CA PRO A 80 3.76 9.46 4.06
C PRO A 80 4.21 8.05 3.65
N ARG A 81 3.92 7.03 4.49
CA ARG A 81 4.31 5.62 4.23
C ARG A 81 3.85 5.10 2.88
N SER A 82 2.65 5.48 2.42
CA SER A 82 2.14 5.10 1.10
C SER A 82 2.97 5.69 -0.05
N MET A 83 3.47 6.92 0.10
CA MET A 83 4.34 7.57 -0.88
C MET A 83 5.74 6.99 -0.86
N LEU A 84 6.29 6.71 0.33
CA LEU A 84 7.57 6.03 0.51
C LEU A 84 7.59 4.67 -0.21
N LEU A 85 6.57 3.84 -0.02
CA LEU A 85 6.46 2.55 -0.70
C LEU A 85 6.40 2.70 -2.23
N ASN A 86 5.77 3.76 -2.74
CA ASN A 86 5.75 4.02 -4.18
C ASN A 86 7.13 4.43 -4.72
N LEU A 87 7.91 5.21 -3.96
CA LEU A 87 9.29 5.57 -4.33
C LEU A 87 10.20 4.33 -4.38
N ILE A 88 10.08 3.45 -3.37
CA ILE A 88 10.83 2.19 -3.28
C ILE A 88 10.44 1.25 -4.43
N LYS A 89 9.14 1.10 -4.70
CA LYS A 89 8.62 0.23 -5.78
C LYS A 89 9.07 0.67 -7.17
N ARG A 90 9.27 1.97 -7.38
CA ARG A 90 9.70 2.54 -8.66
C ARG A 90 11.21 2.65 -8.78
N CYS A 91 11.96 2.37 -7.71
CA CYS A 91 13.38 2.68 -7.59
C CYS A 91 13.65 4.12 -8.04
N GLU A 92 12.90 5.08 -7.49
CA GLU A 92 13.03 6.49 -7.84
C GLU A 92 14.46 6.97 -7.54
N ASP A 93 15.12 7.60 -8.51
CA ASP A 93 16.47 8.13 -8.32
C ASP A 93 16.42 9.37 -7.39
N PRO A 94 17.11 9.35 -6.23
CA PRO A 94 17.14 10.46 -5.29
C PRO A 94 17.61 11.79 -5.89
N SER A 95 18.44 11.76 -6.94
CA SER A 95 19.03 12.96 -7.56
C SER A 95 18.03 13.77 -8.40
N VAL A 96 16.97 13.12 -8.90
CA VAL A 96 15.93 13.74 -9.74
C VAL A 96 14.57 13.80 -9.05
N SER A 97 14.45 13.19 -7.87
CA SER A 97 13.22 13.17 -7.09
C SER A 97 12.87 14.56 -6.55
N LYS A 98 11.57 14.84 -6.46
CA LYS A 98 11.04 16.05 -5.79
C LYS A 98 11.05 15.94 -4.27
N CYS A 99 11.34 14.76 -3.72
CA CYS A 99 11.37 14.51 -2.29
C CYS A 99 12.74 14.88 -1.70
N ARG A 100 12.78 15.28 -0.43
CA ARG A 100 14.03 15.52 0.28
C ARG A 100 14.56 14.21 0.85
N PHE A 101 15.77 13.83 0.46
CA PHE A 101 16.49 12.67 0.99
C PHE A 101 17.54 13.09 2.01
N LYS A 102 17.82 12.23 2.98
CA LYS A 102 18.94 12.37 3.92
C LYS A 102 19.73 11.06 3.98
N GLU A 103 20.98 11.15 4.37
CA GLU A 103 21.85 10.01 4.59
C GLU A 103 21.50 9.34 5.92
N HIS A 104 21.30 8.02 5.89
CA HIS A 104 21.06 7.20 7.07
C HIS A 104 22.03 6.02 7.07
N PRO A 105 22.75 5.79 8.18
CA PRO A 105 23.64 4.65 8.32
C PRO A 105 22.84 3.36 8.46
N ALA A 106 23.27 2.30 7.76
CA ALA A 106 22.60 1.01 7.79
C ALA A 106 23.57 -0.16 7.62
N THR A 107 23.16 -1.32 8.12
CA THR A 107 23.83 -2.58 7.86
C THR A 107 23.20 -3.28 6.66
N TYR A 108 23.94 -3.35 5.55
CA TYR A 108 23.57 -4.15 4.38
C TYR A 108 23.60 -5.65 4.68
N LYS A 109 22.59 -6.40 4.20
CA LYS A 109 22.53 -7.87 4.32
C LYS A 109 22.59 -8.60 2.98
N LYS A 110 21.75 -8.22 2.03
CA LYS A 110 21.69 -8.85 0.69
C LYS A 110 20.99 -7.97 -0.32
N THR A 111 21.27 -8.22 -1.60
CA THR A 111 20.58 -7.62 -2.74
C THR A 111 19.60 -8.65 -3.33
N VAL A 112 18.40 -8.22 -3.71
CA VAL A 112 17.39 -9.03 -4.40
C VAL A 112 16.94 -8.33 -5.68
N ASN A 113 16.51 -9.12 -6.67
CA ASN A 113 16.07 -8.65 -7.97
C ASN A 113 14.54 -8.66 -8.14
N THR A 114 13.79 -9.07 -7.11
CA THR A 114 12.33 -9.01 -7.11
C THR A 114 11.81 -8.42 -5.81
N LEU A 115 10.78 -7.58 -5.94
CA LEU A 115 10.14 -6.93 -4.81
C LEU A 115 9.44 -7.92 -3.87
N GLN A 116 8.86 -8.99 -4.42
CA GLN A 116 8.23 -10.07 -3.63
C GLN A 116 9.24 -10.80 -2.73
N GLU A 117 10.47 -11.00 -3.23
CA GLU A 117 11.52 -11.60 -2.41
C GLU A 117 11.96 -10.64 -1.29
N ALA A 118 12.05 -9.34 -1.59
CA ALA A 118 12.38 -8.30 -0.61
C ALA A 118 11.37 -8.29 0.55
N GLU A 119 10.08 -8.20 0.24
CA GLU A 119 8.98 -8.19 1.23
C GLU A 119 9.02 -9.44 2.12
N LYS A 120 9.20 -10.62 1.53
CA LYS A 120 9.27 -11.89 2.27
C LYS A 120 10.45 -11.98 3.24
N LEU A 121 11.56 -11.30 2.95
CA LEU A 121 12.75 -11.33 3.83
C LEU A 121 12.58 -10.42 5.03
N ILE A 122 11.92 -9.28 4.86
CA ILE A 122 11.57 -8.39 5.97
C ILE A 122 10.52 -9.04 6.87
N GLU A 123 9.49 -9.67 6.31
CA GLU A 123 8.49 -10.44 7.08
C GLU A 123 9.17 -11.51 7.96
N LYS A 124 10.13 -12.24 7.39
CA LYS A 124 10.91 -13.24 8.14
C LYS A 124 11.84 -12.66 9.20
N ALA A 125 12.41 -11.48 8.98
CA ALA A 125 13.29 -10.83 9.95
C ALA A 125 12.50 -10.34 11.17
N MET A 126 11.27 -9.84 10.95
CA MET A 126 10.36 -9.43 12.01
C MET A 126 9.88 -10.62 12.88
N ASP A 127 9.81 -11.81 12.32
CA ASP A 127 9.42 -13.04 13.04
C ASP A 127 10.55 -13.63 13.93
N THR A 128 11.81 -13.21 13.73
CA THR A 128 12.98 -13.83 14.39
C THR A 128 13.48 -13.12 15.65
N ASP A 129 13.03 -11.90 15.94
CA ASP A 129 13.56 -11.07 17.03
C ASP A 129 12.77 -11.21 18.34
N ASN A 130 12.78 -12.41 18.92
CA ASN A 130 12.42 -12.59 20.33
C ASN A 130 13.50 -13.46 21.02
N PHE A 131 14.61 -12.84 21.46
CA PHE A 131 15.44 -13.21 22.61
C PHE A 131 16.54 -12.16 22.87
N ASP A 132 16.62 -11.69 24.11
CA ASP A 132 17.45 -10.59 24.68
C ASP A 132 18.98 -10.76 24.57
N ASN A 133 19.72 -9.65 24.52
CA ASN A 133 20.42 -9.11 25.72
C ASN A 133 21.30 -7.86 25.46
N ASN A 134 21.08 -6.87 26.33
CA ASN A 134 21.94 -5.84 26.92
C ASN A 134 23.41 -5.71 26.46
N ASP A 135 23.85 -4.45 26.25
CA ASP A 135 24.64 -3.70 27.27
C ASP A 135 24.96 -2.25 26.80
N SER A 136 24.72 -1.28 27.70
CA SER A 136 25.44 0.00 28.00
C SER A 136 25.87 0.96 26.85
N GLU A 137 25.91 2.30 26.95
CA GLU A 137 25.63 3.32 27.97
C GLU A 137 25.73 4.73 27.30
N ALA A 138 25.12 5.73 27.95
CA ALA A 138 25.52 7.15 28.09
C ALA A 138 25.12 8.27 27.07
N ASP A 139 24.38 9.24 27.63
CA ASP A 139 24.58 10.72 27.67
C ASP A 139 24.56 11.54 26.36
N THR A 140 23.93 12.71 26.20
CA THR A 140 23.40 13.82 27.05
C THR A 140 22.56 14.71 26.09
N ASP A 141 21.35 15.17 26.42
CA ASP A 141 20.97 16.38 27.18
C ASP A 141 20.87 17.72 26.39
N THR A 142 19.80 18.47 26.70
CA THR A 142 19.62 19.95 26.60
C THR A 142 19.08 20.67 25.33
N ARG A 143 17.75 20.85 25.30
CA ARG A 143 16.92 22.10 25.45
C ARG A 143 17.42 23.51 25.01
N SER A 144 16.43 24.30 24.52
CA SER A 144 16.31 25.78 24.38
C SER A 144 16.85 26.42 23.08
N GLY A 145 16.21 27.40 22.41
CA GLY A 145 15.02 28.23 22.67
C GLY A 145 15.30 29.70 22.31
N SER A 146 14.45 30.32 21.47
CA SER A 146 14.30 31.79 21.23
C SER A 146 15.50 32.53 20.57
N SER A 147 15.42 33.68 19.88
CA SER A 147 14.42 34.72 19.67
C SER A 147 14.87 35.72 18.58
N ILE A 148 13.89 36.41 17.98
CA ILE A 148 13.84 37.85 17.60
C ILE A 148 14.70 38.40 16.42
N LEU A 149 13.95 38.79 15.39
CA LEU A 149 13.93 40.00 14.52
C LEU A 149 15.06 41.03 14.59
N SER A 150 15.42 41.56 13.41
CA SER A 150 15.73 42.97 13.21
C SER A 150 15.34 43.45 11.81
N GLU A 151 14.67 44.60 11.78
CA GLU A 151 14.14 45.37 10.66
C GLU A 151 15.13 46.49 10.30
N VAL A 152 15.32 46.81 9.00
CA VAL A 152 15.96 48.07 8.56
C VAL A 152 15.26 48.57 7.27
N GLN A 153 14.73 49.80 7.37
CA GLN A 153 14.16 50.69 6.34
C GLN A 153 15.24 51.07 5.29
N SER A 154 15.07 51.73 4.15
CA SER A 154 14.11 52.68 3.55
C SER A 154 14.65 52.97 2.14
N ASN A 155 13.81 53.35 1.17
CA ASN A 155 14.05 54.59 0.40
C ASN A 155 12.87 54.96 -0.53
N THR A 156 12.35 56.15 -0.29
CA THR A 156 11.45 56.96 -1.11
C THR A 156 12.19 57.71 -2.23
N ARG A 157 11.54 57.89 -3.39
CA ARG A 157 11.75 59.06 -4.26
C ARG A 157 10.41 59.56 -4.83
N ASN A 158 10.23 60.88 -4.69
CA ASN A 158 9.12 61.71 -5.15
C ASN A 158 9.06 61.82 -6.68
N GLU A 159 7.85 61.96 -7.24
CA GLU A 159 7.61 62.83 -8.40
C GLU A 159 6.22 63.48 -8.32
N SER A 160 6.16 64.66 -8.93
CA SER A 160 5.27 65.78 -8.70
C SER A 160 3.94 65.70 -9.45
N SER A 161 2.99 66.45 -8.93
CA SER A 161 1.66 66.76 -9.46
C SER A 161 1.65 67.34 -10.88
N ALA A 162 0.84 66.75 -11.77
CA ALA A 162 0.22 67.42 -12.91
C ALA A 162 -1.19 66.85 -13.13
N SER A 163 -2.20 67.71 -13.04
CA SER A 163 -3.62 67.39 -13.24
C SER A 163 -3.93 67.31 -14.74
N ILE A 164 -4.43 66.17 -15.22
CA ILE A 164 -5.01 66.02 -16.56
C ILE A 164 -6.53 65.97 -16.42
N PRO A 165 -7.32 66.75 -17.20
CA PRO A 165 -8.77 66.66 -17.16
C PRO A 165 -9.21 65.38 -17.90
N ILE A 166 -9.70 64.39 -17.15
CA ILE A 166 -10.32 63.18 -17.71
C ILE A 166 -11.78 63.51 -18.01
N SER A 167 -12.16 63.49 -19.30
CA SER A 167 -13.54 63.71 -19.73
C SER A 167 -14.47 62.67 -19.09
N ALA A 168 -15.52 63.16 -18.40
CA ALA A 168 -16.46 62.38 -17.61
C ALA A 168 -17.18 61.26 -18.39
N ASP A 169 -17.30 61.40 -19.72
CA ASP A 169 -17.93 60.40 -20.59
C ASP A 169 -17.16 59.07 -20.63
N SER A 170 -15.83 59.11 -20.52
CA SER A 170 -14.99 57.89 -20.53
C SER A 170 -15.06 57.08 -19.24
N VAL A 171 -15.56 57.68 -18.15
CA VAL A 171 -15.70 57.06 -16.83
C VAL A 171 -17.05 56.35 -16.72
N LEU A 172 -18.12 56.97 -17.24
CA LEU A 172 -19.49 56.41 -17.25
C LEU A 172 -19.60 55.13 -18.10
N GLU A 173 -18.89 55.07 -19.23
CA GLU A 173 -18.89 53.89 -20.10
C GLU A 173 -18.17 52.69 -19.46
N LYS A 174 -17.07 52.94 -18.74
CA LYS A 174 -16.35 51.91 -17.97
C LYS A 174 -17.15 51.41 -16.78
N GLU A 175 -17.89 52.30 -16.11
CA GLU A 175 -18.80 51.93 -15.02
C GLU A 175 -19.93 51.02 -15.51
N SER A 176 -20.49 51.29 -16.69
CA SER A 176 -21.52 50.46 -17.33
C SER A 176 -21.02 49.03 -17.63
N ILE A 177 -19.78 48.89 -18.11
CA ILE A 177 -19.16 47.57 -18.37
C ILE A 177 -18.95 46.82 -17.05
N ILE A 178 -18.40 47.47 -16.03
CA ILE A 178 -18.19 46.86 -14.70
C ILE A 178 -19.52 46.38 -14.10
N LEU A 179 -20.58 47.19 -14.19
CA LEU A 179 -21.91 46.81 -13.71
C LEU A 179 -22.49 45.61 -14.47
N LYS A 180 -22.21 45.47 -15.76
CA LYS A 180 -22.63 44.32 -16.57
C LYS A 180 -21.90 43.04 -16.14
N GLU A 181 -20.58 43.12 -15.96
CA GLU A 181 -19.78 41.98 -15.49
C GLU A 181 -20.17 41.56 -14.06
N LEU A 182 -20.39 42.51 -13.14
CA LEU A 182 -20.86 42.21 -11.78
C LEU A 182 -22.23 41.53 -11.78
N LYS A 183 -23.14 41.94 -12.69
CA LYS A 183 -24.41 41.25 -12.88
C LYS A 183 -24.19 39.82 -13.39
N SER A 184 -23.29 39.61 -14.35
CA SER A 184 -22.96 38.27 -14.86
C SER A 184 -22.46 37.35 -13.75
N VAL A 185 -21.46 37.80 -12.98
CA VAL A 185 -20.91 37.07 -11.83
C VAL A 185 -21.98 36.74 -10.80
N LYS A 186 -22.92 37.67 -10.53
CA LYS A 186 -24.04 37.43 -9.62
C LYS A 186 -24.98 36.33 -10.12
N TYR A 187 -25.22 36.24 -11.43
CA TYR A 187 -26.05 35.17 -11.99
C TYR A 187 -25.34 33.81 -11.93
N GLU A 188 -24.05 33.75 -12.25
CA GLU A 188 -23.25 32.53 -12.13
C GLU A 188 -23.20 32.04 -10.67
N MET A 189 -23.02 32.95 -9.71
CA MET A 189 -23.01 32.60 -8.29
C MET A 189 -24.34 32.01 -7.81
N ARG A 190 -25.47 32.49 -8.35
CA ARG A 190 -26.79 31.90 -8.07
C ARG A 190 -26.92 30.49 -8.65
N ALA A 191 -26.42 30.27 -9.87
CA ALA A 191 -26.43 28.95 -10.50
C ALA A 191 -25.56 27.94 -9.71
N ILE A 192 -24.36 28.35 -9.28
CA ILE A 192 -23.48 27.53 -8.43
C ILE A 192 -24.18 27.17 -7.12
N LYS A 193 -24.85 28.13 -6.48
CA LYS A 193 -25.58 27.87 -5.22
C LYS A 193 -26.72 26.86 -5.39
N GLN A 194 -27.45 26.92 -6.51
CA GLN A 194 -28.50 25.95 -6.82
C GLN A 194 -27.91 24.56 -7.05
N LEU A 195 -26.77 24.47 -7.74
CA LEU A 195 -26.08 23.22 -7.98
C LEU A 195 -25.50 22.61 -6.69
N MET A 196 -24.95 23.42 -5.79
CA MET A 196 -24.53 22.99 -4.45
C MET A 196 -25.69 22.39 -3.66
N SER A 197 -26.85 23.06 -3.62
CA SER A 197 -28.03 22.54 -2.91
C SER A 197 -28.53 21.21 -3.51
N ALA A 198 -28.45 21.04 -4.83
CA ALA A 198 -28.77 19.79 -5.50
C ALA A 198 -27.75 18.66 -5.22
N LEU A 199 -26.49 19.00 -4.93
CA LEU A 199 -25.48 18.02 -4.51
C LEU A 199 -25.66 17.62 -3.04
N GLU A 200 -25.92 18.58 -2.15
CA GLU A 200 -26.19 18.33 -0.73
C GLU A 200 -27.36 17.34 -0.55
N THR A 201 -28.46 17.55 -1.28
CA THR A 201 -29.62 16.62 -1.24
C THR A 201 -29.29 15.21 -1.76
N LYS A 202 -28.42 15.08 -2.76
CA LYS A 202 -27.96 13.77 -3.24
C LYS A 202 -27.02 13.08 -2.25
N ILE A 203 -26.14 13.84 -1.59
CA ILE A 203 -25.24 13.32 -0.55
C ILE A 203 -26.06 12.84 0.67
N ASP A 204 -27.11 13.56 1.06
CA ASP A 204 -28.03 13.14 2.12
C ASP A 204 -28.77 11.83 1.80
N LEU A 205 -29.13 11.61 0.53
CA LEU A 205 -29.77 10.35 0.10
C LEU A 205 -28.78 9.17 0.11
N ILE A 206 -27.51 9.41 -0.25
CA ILE A 206 -26.46 8.39 -0.20
C ILE A 206 -26.14 8.04 1.25
N THR A 207 -25.96 9.05 2.11
CA THR A 207 -25.64 8.86 3.53
C THR A 207 -26.78 8.21 4.31
N LYS A 208 -28.05 8.54 4.05
CA LYS A 208 -29.19 7.85 4.69
C LYS A 208 -29.31 6.38 4.28
N LYS A 209 -28.84 6.01 3.09
CA LYS A 209 -28.77 4.61 2.63
C LYS A 209 -27.64 3.82 3.31
N ASP A 210 -26.52 4.48 3.60
CA ASP A 210 -25.38 3.90 4.32
C ASP A 210 -25.59 3.85 5.85
N VAL A 211 -26.23 4.85 6.45
CA VAL A 211 -26.42 4.92 7.92
C VAL A 211 -27.47 3.93 8.42
N ASN A 212 -28.45 3.53 7.59
CA ASN A 212 -29.35 2.41 7.90
C ASN A 212 -28.69 1.03 7.68
N SER A 213 -27.49 0.98 7.10
CA SER A 213 -26.71 -0.26 6.96
C SER A 213 -25.91 -0.54 8.23
N ASN A 214 -26.62 -0.59 9.36
CA ASN A 214 -26.37 -1.31 10.60
C ASN A 214 -24.92 -1.45 11.09
N VAL A 215 -24.74 -1.16 12.37
CA VAL A 215 -23.74 -1.76 13.25
C VAL A 215 -23.80 -3.30 13.08
N LEU A 216 -23.08 -3.85 12.10
CA LEU A 216 -23.00 -5.28 11.84
C LEU A 216 -22.06 -5.91 12.86
N THR A 217 -22.57 -6.08 14.07
CA THR A 217 -21.93 -6.97 15.02
C THR A 217 -21.99 -8.40 14.49
N SER A 218 -20.96 -9.21 14.78
CA SER A 218 -20.94 -10.66 14.53
C SER A 218 -22.15 -11.42 15.12
N ASN A 219 -23.00 -10.75 15.91
CA ASN A 219 -24.13 -11.33 16.63
C ASN A 219 -25.20 -11.94 15.73
N ASN A 220 -25.34 -11.51 14.47
CA ASN A 220 -26.34 -12.05 13.54
C ASN A 220 -25.98 -13.44 13.00
N PHE A 221 -24.69 -13.80 13.00
CA PHE A 221 -24.21 -15.09 12.50
C PHE A 221 -23.60 -15.83 13.70
N MET A 222 -24.24 -16.91 14.17
CA MET A 222 -23.70 -17.73 15.26
C MET A 222 -22.41 -18.44 14.83
N LEU A 223 -21.29 -17.73 14.93
CA LEU A 223 -19.96 -18.14 14.49
C LEU A 223 -19.02 -18.30 15.70
N PRO A 224 -18.11 -19.29 15.72
CA PRO A 224 -17.91 -20.33 14.71
C PRO A 224 -18.95 -21.44 14.76
N ILE A 225 -19.23 -22.07 13.61
CA ILE A 225 -20.19 -23.16 13.48
C ILE A 225 -19.64 -24.45 14.09
N GLY A 226 -20.35 -25.00 15.07
CA GLY A 226 -19.98 -26.21 15.82
C GLY A 226 -20.52 -27.52 15.25
N ASP A 227 -21.62 -27.48 14.51
CA ASP A 227 -22.33 -28.68 14.04
C ASP A 227 -22.88 -28.52 12.61
N GLU A 228 -23.31 -29.63 12.01
CA GLU A 228 -23.83 -29.67 10.63
C GLU A 228 -25.17 -28.94 10.50
N ASP A 229 -26.00 -28.94 11.55
CA ASP A 229 -27.29 -28.25 11.55
C ASP A 229 -27.09 -26.73 11.56
N GLY A 230 -26.10 -26.24 12.30
CA GLY A 230 -25.68 -24.85 12.32
C GLY A 230 -25.12 -24.41 10.98
N LEU A 231 -24.34 -25.27 10.32
CA LEU A 231 -23.86 -25.02 8.97
C LEU A 231 -25.04 -24.95 8.00
N PHE A 232 -25.97 -25.90 8.07
CA PHE A 232 -27.18 -25.89 7.25
C PHE A 232 -28.02 -24.62 7.47
N ARG A 233 -28.22 -24.20 8.73
CA ARG A 233 -28.94 -22.95 9.04
C ARG A 233 -28.25 -21.73 8.44
N LEU A 234 -26.93 -21.63 8.56
CA LEU A 234 -26.17 -20.54 7.94
C LEU A 234 -26.38 -20.55 6.42
N GLU A 235 -26.22 -21.72 5.79
CA GLU A 235 -26.36 -21.92 4.34
C GLU A 235 -27.75 -21.54 3.83
N GLN A 236 -28.82 -21.79 4.60
CA GLN A 236 -30.17 -21.34 4.26
C GLN A 236 -30.31 -19.82 4.41
N MET A 237 -29.80 -19.26 5.51
CA MET A 237 -29.93 -17.83 5.82
C MET A 237 -29.25 -16.96 4.76
N ILE A 238 -28.06 -17.36 4.29
CA ILE A 238 -27.27 -16.58 3.30
C ILE A 238 -27.67 -16.84 1.85
N ARG A 239 -28.78 -17.55 1.59
CA ARG A 239 -29.43 -17.55 0.26
C ARG A 239 -30.09 -16.22 -0.05
N SER A 240 -30.45 -15.46 0.98
CA SER A 240 -30.80 -14.05 0.82
C SER A 240 -29.55 -13.24 0.52
N GLU A 241 -29.58 -12.48 -0.58
CA GLU A 241 -28.46 -11.62 -0.99
C GLU A 241 -28.11 -10.57 0.08
N ASP A 242 -29.09 -10.07 0.84
CA ASP A 242 -28.82 -9.10 1.91
C ASP A 242 -28.07 -9.75 3.07
N ASN A 243 -28.50 -10.94 3.50
CA ASN A 243 -27.79 -11.70 4.54
C ASN A 243 -26.39 -12.13 4.06
N LYS A 244 -26.24 -12.46 2.78
CA LYS A 244 -24.93 -12.80 2.20
C LYS A 244 -24.00 -11.58 2.23
N LYS A 245 -24.47 -10.40 1.84
CA LYS A 245 -23.70 -9.15 1.91
C LYS A 245 -23.30 -8.80 3.34
N ASP A 246 -24.20 -9.02 4.30
CA ASP A 246 -23.90 -8.80 5.72
C ASP A 246 -22.83 -9.77 6.21
N LEU A 247 -22.90 -11.05 5.82
CA LEU A 247 -21.84 -12.01 6.12
C LEU A 247 -20.51 -11.59 5.49
N ILE A 248 -20.51 -11.21 4.21
CA ILE A 248 -19.30 -10.72 3.52
C ILE A 248 -18.68 -9.55 4.28
N ARG A 249 -19.49 -8.59 4.72
CA ARG A 249 -19.01 -7.45 5.52
C ARG A 249 -18.38 -7.91 6.82
N VAL A 250 -19.04 -8.80 7.58
CA VAL A 250 -18.49 -9.35 8.83
C VAL A 250 -17.16 -10.08 8.59
N LEU A 251 -17.08 -10.91 7.55
CA LEU A 251 -15.87 -11.67 7.24
C LEU A 251 -14.73 -10.78 6.72
N SER A 252 -15.04 -9.70 6.00
CA SER A 252 -14.03 -8.75 5.50
C SER A 252 -13.29 -8.02 6.64
N LEU A 253 -13.92 -7.91 7.82
CA LEU A 253 -13.33 -7.29 9.01
C LEU A 253 -12.36 -8.21 9.77
N VAL A 254 -12.27 -9.51 9.43
CA VAL A 254 -11.39 -10.45 10.12
C VAL A 254 -9.90 -10.09 9.91
N GLY A 255 -9.55 -9.66 8.69
CA GLY A 255 -8.21 -9.20 8.36
C GLY A 255 -7.12 -10.27 8.40
N GLY A 256 -5.88 -9.82 8.24
CA GLY A 256 -4.66 -10.62 8.14
C GLY A 256 -3.68 -9.94 7.20
N GLU A 257 -2.38 -10.01 7.50
CA GLU A 257 -1.33 -9.31 6.76
C GLU A 257 -1.17 -9.87 5.34
N SER A 258 -1.26 -11.20 5.22
CA SER A 258 -1.22 -11.90 3.93
C SER A 258 -2.57 -12.54 3.59
N VAL A 259 -2.79 -12.78 2.28
CA VAL A 259 -3.94 -13.54 1.77
C VAL A 259 -4.11 -14.87 2.50
N ARG A 260 -2.99 -15.57 2.73
CA ARG A 260 -2.97 -16.86 3.44
C ARG A 260 -3.46 -16.71 4.88
N GLN A 261 -2.97 -15.70 5.60
CA GLN A 261 -3.34 -15.48 6.99
C GLN A 261 -4.80 -15.06 7.10
N ASN A 262 -5.26 -14.16 6.24
CA ASN A 262 -6.64 -13.70 6.20
C ASN A 262 -7.62 -14.85 5.95
N ILE A 263 -7.39 -15.67 4.92
CA ILE A 263 -8.20 -16.87 4.64
C ILE A 263 -8.22 -17.82 5.84
N ASN A 264 -7.05 -18.07 6.44
CA ASN A 264 -6.97 -18.95 7.61
C ASN A 264 -7.78 -18.41 8.80
N ASN A 265 -7.73 -17.09 9.04
CA ASN A 265 -8.50 -16.44 10.10
C ASN A 265 -10.00 -16.48 9.80
N ILE A 266 -10.42 -16.21 8.56
CA ILE A 266 -11.82 -16.31 8.13
C ILE A 266 -12.33 -17.75 8.34
N ILE A 267 -11.60 -18.77 7.89
CA ILE A 267 -12.02 -20.17 8.05
C ILE A 267 -12.14 -20.54 9.53
N LYS A 268 -11.24 -20.06 10.41
CA LYS A 268 -11.33 -20.27 11.86
C LYS A 268 -12.50 -19.52 12.50
N LYS A 269 -12.84 -18.34 11.97
CA LYS A 269 -13.99 -17.55 12.41
C LYS A 269 -15.30 -18.23 12.02
N VAL A 270 -15.37 -18.83 10.84
CA VAL A 270 -16.60 -19.46 10.31
C VAL A 270 -16.79 -20.87 10.87
N LEU A 271 -15.76 -21.70 10.93
CA LEU A 271 -15.86 -23.13 11.27
C LEU A 271 -15.01 -23.51 12.46
N THR A 272 -15.60 -24.30 13.36
CA THR A 272 -14.85 -25.05 14.38
C THR A 272 -13.95 -26.11 13.75
N LYS A 273 -13.01 -26.63 14.55
CA LYS A 273 -12.12 -27.75 14.16
C LYS A 273 -12.93 -28.95 13.66
N ASP A 274 -13.96 -29.34 14.39
CA ASP A 274 -14.73 -30.56 14.13
C ASP A 274 -15.50 -30.47 12.81
N ILE A 275 -16.03 -29.31 12.47
CA ILE A 275 -16.68 -29.10 11.18
C ILE A 275 -15.65 -28.98 10.06
N ALA A 276 -14.58 -28.21 10.24
CA ALA A 276 -13.54 -28.07 9.22
C ALA A 276 -12.91 -29.42 8.81
N LEU A 277 -12.77 -30.37 9.74
CA LEU A 277 -12.24 -31.71 9.47
C LEU A 277 -13.11 -32.56 8.53
N LYS A 278 -14.43 -32.33 8.51
CA LYS A 278 -15.39 -33.05 7.65
C LYS A 278 -15.35 -32.60 6.19
N TYR A 279 -14.71 -31.46 5.91
CA TYR A 279 -14.64 -30.87 4.59
C TYR A 279 -13.22 -30.91 4.02
N SER A 280 -13.16 -30.97 2.70
CA SER A 280 -11.97 -30.64 1.92
C SER A 280 -12.42 -29.76 0.76
N LEU A 281 -11.47 -29.07 0.11
CA LEU A 281 -11.82 -28.13 -0.95
C LEU A 281 -12.76 -28.74 -2.00
N ARG A 282 -12.43 -29.93 -2.53
CA ARG A 282 -13.18 -30.63 -3.59
C ARG A 282 -13.67 -32.03 -3.20
N GLY A 283 -13.90 -32.29 -1.91
CA GLY A 283 -14.46 -33.57 -1.45
C GLY A 283 -13.55 -34.81 -1.55
N LYS A 284 -12.23 -34.65 -1.36
CA LYS A 284 -11.27 -35.78 -1.34
C LYS A 284 -11.34 -36.58 -0.04
N GLN A 285 -10.86 -37.83 -0.07
CA GLN A 285 -10.72 -38.70 1.11
C GLN A 285 -12.03 -38.90 1.91
N LYS A 286 -13.15 -39.08 1.21
CA LYS A 286 -14.50 -39.24 1.80
C LYS A 286 -14.98 -38.02 2.61
N LYS A 287 -14.32 -36.87 2.48
CA LYS A 287 -14.78 -35.60 3.05
C LYS A 287 -15.78 -34.93 2.11
N LYS A 288 -16.62 -34.05 2.66
CA LYS A 288 -17.54 -33.21 1.88
C LYS A 288 -16.76 -32.14 1.10
N SER A 289 -17.34 -31.70 -0.01
CA SER A 289 -16.80 -30.61 -0.83
C SER A 289 -17.14 -29.26 -0.20
N PHE A 290 -16.12 -28.43 0.03
CA PHE A 290 -16.31 -27.09 0.58
C PHE A 290 -16.80 -26.10 -0.49
N THR A 291 -16.39 -26.29 -1.74
CA THR A 291 -16.83 -25.43 -2.86
C THR A 291 -18.32 -25.52 -3.15
N ASP A 292 -18.99 -26.55 -2.65
CA ASP A 292 -20.42 -26.79 -2.87
C ASP A 292 -21.29 -25.98 -1.87
N LEU A 293 -20.67 -25.37 -0.86
CA LEU A 293 -21.37 -24.54 0.13
C LEU A 293 -21.57 -23.11 -0.40
N VAL A 294 -22.67 -22.47 -0.03
CA VAL A 294 -22.96 -21.07 -0.33
C VAL A 294 -21.96 -20.14 0.39
N VAL A 295 -21.54 -20.49 1.61
CA VAL A 295 -20.55 -19.72 2.38
C VAL A 295 -19.20 -19.65 1.68
N TYR A 296 -18.87 -20.61 0.81
CA TYR A 296 -17.64 -20.55 0.01
C TYR A 296 -17.60 -19.28 -0.84
N GLN A 297 -18.70 -18.93 -1.52
CA GLN A 297 -18.72 -17.71 -2.34
C GLN A 297 -18.60 -16.46 -1.47
N ALA A 298 -19.26 -16.41 -0.31
CA ALA A 298 -19.14 -15.29 0.62
C ALA A 298 -17.68 -15.10 1.11
N ILE A 299 -16.93 -16.19 1.28
CA ILE A 299 -15.51 -16.13 1.64
C ILE A 299 -14.67 -15.59 0.46
N LEU A 300 -14.91 -16.02 -0.78
CA LEU A 300 -14.20 -15.47 -1.94
C LEU A 300 -14.39 -13.95 -2.02
N ASP A 301 -15.64 -13.51 -1.90
CA ASP A 301 -16.02 -12.11 -2.00
C ASP A 301 -15.39 -11.30 -0.84
N ALA A 302 -15.44 -11.82 0.39
CA ALA A 302 -14.84 -11.18 1.56
C ALA A 302 -13.31 -11.02 1.46
N VAL A 303 -12.61 -12.03 0.96
CA VAL A 303 -11.15 -11.96 0.78
C VAL A 303 -10.79 -10.88 -0.25
N ARG A 304 -11.59 -10.73 -1.32
CA ARG A 304 -11.39 -9.73 -2.36
C ARG A 304 -11.64 -8.30 -1.91
N VAL A 305 -12.38 -8.09 -0.83
CA VAL A 305 -12.50 -6.77 -0.20
C VAL A 305 -11.12 -6.30 0.28
N SER A 306 -10.34 -7.18 0.94
CA SER A 306 -8.99 -6.86 1.42
C SER A 306 -7.92 -7.00 0.33
N PHE A 307 -8.09 -7.94 -0.60
CA PHE A 307 -7.11 -8.26 -1.64
C PHE A 307 -7.76 -8.30 -3.05
N PRO A 308 -8.01 -7.15 -3.70
CA PRO A 308 -8.83 -7.08 -4.91
C PRO A 308 -8.33 -7.91 -6.09
N ASN A 309 -7.02 -8.10 -6.21
CA ASN A 309 -6.38 -8.77 -7.35
C ASN A 309 -6.13 -10.27 -7.15
N VAL A 310 -6.57 -10.85 -6.03
CA VAL A 310 -6.31 -12.26 -5.74
C VAL A 310 -7.17 -13.16 -6.64
N THR A 311 -6.53 -14.19 -7.19
CA THR A 311 -7.21 -15.15 -8.08
C THR A 311 -7.96 -16.21 -7.27
N ASP A 312 -8.97 -16.82 -7.89
CA ASP A 312 -9.66 -17.99 -7.29
C ASP A 312 -8.68 -19.14 -7.04
N VAL A 313 -7.63 -19.29 -7.86
CA VAL A 313 -6.62 -20.33 -7.71
C VAL A 313 -5.87 -20.16 -6.39
N ASP A 314 -5.44 -18.94 -6.08
CA ASP A 314 -4.72 -18.63 -4.85
C ASP A 314 -5.63 -18.76 -3.63
N ILE A 315 -6.86 -18.24 -3.69
CA ILE A 315 -7.82 -18.39 -2.59
C ILE A 315 -8.09 -19.87 -2.30
N ASN A 316 -8.39 -20.65 -3.35
CA ASN A 316 -8.67 -22.08 -3.23
C ASN A 316 -7.51 -22.87 -2.65
N LYS A 317 -6.28 -22.55 -3.07
CA LYS A 317 -5.06 -23.14 -2.51
C LYS A 317 -4.99 -22.93 -1.00
N PHE A 318 -5.23 -21.70 -0.53
CA PHE A 318 -5.15 -21.38 0.90
C PHE A 318 -6.34 -21.90 1.71
N ILE A 319 -7.56 -21.94 1.16
CA ILE A 319 -8.71 -22.61 1.79
C ILE A 319 -8.40 -24.10 1.96
N GLY A 320 -7.88 -24.75 0.91
CA GLY A 320 -7.47 -26.15 0.97
C GLY A 320 -6.46 -26.42 2.07
N PHE A 321 -5.44 -25.56 2.22
CA PHE A 321 -4.48 -25.65 3.32
C PHE A 321 -5.10 -25.42 4.70
N ALA A 322 -5.99 -24.43 4.84
CA ALA A 322 -6.66 -24.13 6.12
C ALA A 322 -7.55 -25.29 6.59
N LEU A 323 -8.22 -25.99 5.67
CA LEU A 323 -9.03 -27.18 5.96
C LEU A 323 -8.16 -28.41 6.26
N ALA A 324 -7.08 -28.62 5.48
CA ALA A 324 -6.17 -29.74 5.70
C ALA A 324 -5.43 -29.65 7.05
N SER A 325 -5.05 -28.44 7.46
CA SER A 325 -4.41 -28.16 8.75
C SER A 325 -5.40 -28.04 9.92
N ALA A 326 -6.70 -28.29 9.72
CA ALA A 326 -7.69 -28.15 10.78
C ALA A 326 -7.43 -29.06 11.98
N GLY A 327 -6.84 -30.25 11.74
CA GLY A 327 -6.48 -31.20 12.80
C GLY A 327 -5.46 -30.64 13.80
N ASP A 328 -4.61 -29.71 13.37
CA ASP A 328 -3.57 -29.09 14.20
C ASP A 328 -4.05 -27.94 15.06
N ARG A 329 -5.30 -27.50 14.88
CA ARG A 329 -5.91 -26.47 15.69
C ARG A 329 -6.05 -26.95 17.15
N SER A 330 -5.95 -26.00 18.08
CA SER A 330 -6.18 -26.21 19.52
C SER A 330 -5.29 -27.31 20.14
N GLY A 331 -4.01 -27.37 19.75
CA GLY A 331 -3.05 -28.31 20.34
C GLY A 331 -3.01 -29.70 19.70
N GLY A 332 -3.76 -29.93 18.62
CA GLY A 332 -3.80 -31.25 17.97
C GLY A 332 -2.45 -31.74 17.44
N ARG A 333 -1.50 -30.84 17.15
CA ARG A 333 -0.11 -31.22 16.83
C ARG A 333 0.57 -31.92 18.00
N LYS A 334 0.46 -31.35 19.21
CA LYS A 334 1.01 -31.92 20.44
C LYS A 334 0.36 -33.27 20.74
N GLU A 335 -0.96 -33.40 20.54
CA GLU A 335 -1.67 -34.67 20.74
C GLU A 335 -1.22 -35.79 19.79
N ARG A 336 -0.82 -35.46 18.55
CA ARG A 336 -0.28 -36.43 17.59
C ARG A 336 1.14 -36.85 17.97
N GLU A 337 1.96 -35.89 18.38
CA GLU A 337 3.33 -36.14 18.86
C GLU A 337 3.35 -37.00 20.14
N ILE A 338 2.33 -36.90 21.00
CA ILE A 338 2.17 -37.76 22.20
C ILE A 338 1.73 -39.19 21.84
N LYS A 339 1.08 -39.40 20.69
CA LYS A 339 0.51 -40.69 20.27
C LYS A 339 1.38 -41.49 19.28
N SER A 340 2.43 -40.89 18.71
CA SER A 340 3.41 -41.58 17.85
C SER A 340 4.58 -42.08 18.69
#